data_AF-A0A2D3WMI2-F1
#
_entry.id   AF-A0A2D3WMI2-F1
#
_cell.length_a   1.000
_cell.length_b   1.000
_cell.length_c   1.000
_cell.angle_alpha   90.00
_cell.angle_beta   90.00
_cell.angle_gamma   90.00
#
_symmetry.space_group_name_H-M   'P 1'
#
loop_
_entity.id
_entity.type
_entity.pdbx_description
1 polymer ?
#
loop_
_entity_poly.entity_id
_entity_poly.type
_entity_poly.pdbx_seq_one_letter_code
_entity_poly.pdbx_strand_id
1 'polypeptide(L)'
;MKMDCNTIINDNDIGQIYIINGINRKDLFSECESDNIKKTTINIYDNSSNKMNLAPIERKYHKVLGLRSFTGDGKVAEHKLFVLYDNFRGHGIAKKLHRNEMHIYANNDFVEIQLDAAWDGVLVWKKLGFEYYKKQDENALYAVWTNYFLNDYTGLSFNDKLSIISKYMTMSSVPKKYTNDFGRWLHNNNHNFVVPMYKRLG
;
A
#
# COMPACT_ATOMS: atom_id res chain seq x y z
N MET A 1 10.99 31.35 13.93
CA MET A 1 9.60 31.18 13.41
C MET A 1 9.26 29.71 13.53
N LYS A 2 8.13 29.33 14.13
CA LYS A 2 7.75 27.91 14.24
C LYS A 2 7.22 27.48 12.88
N MET A 3 7.81 26.46 12.27
CA MET A 3 7.36 25.92 11.00
C MET A 3 5.90 25.42 11.11
N ASP A 4 5.03 25.86 10.20
CA ASP A 4 3.64 25.40 10.13
C ASP A 4 3.41 24.52 8.89
N CYS A 5 3.61 23.23 9.07
CA CYS A 5 3.35 22.24 8.02
C CYS A 5 1.87 21.83 7.93
N ASN A 6 0.95 22.44 8.69
CA ASN A 6 -0.50 22.21 8.50
C ASN A 6 -1.00 22.79 7.17
N THR A 7 -0.22 23.66 6.53
CA THR A 7 -0.43 24.09 5.14
C THR A 7 -0.26 22.96 4.12
N ILE A 8 0.45 21.88 4.47
CA ILE A 8 0.56 20.68 3.63
C ILE A 8 -0.71 19.83 3.79
N ILE A 9 -1.05 19.46 5.02
CA ILE A 9 -2.33 18.83 5.35
C ILE A 9 -2.55 19.04 6.85
N ASN A 10 -3.76 19.40 7.25
CA ASN A 10 -4.06 19.63 8.66
C ASN A 10 -4.30 18.30 9.40
N ASP A 11 -4.09 18.28 10.72
CA ASP A 11 -4.26 17.05 11.53
C ASP A 11 -5.71 16.58 11.62
N ASN A 12 -6.67 17.48 11.47
CA ASN A 12 -8.08 17.10 11.46
C ASN A 12 -8.39 16.21 10.26
N ASP A 13 -7.93 16.58 9.07
CA ASP A 13 -8.10 15.84 7.82
C ASP A 13 -7.41 14.48 7.88
N ILE A 14 -6.16 14.43 8.37
CA ILE A 14 -5.50 13.15 8.64
C ILE A 14 -6.34 12.32 9.63
N GLY A 15 -6.89 12.96 10.66
CA GLY A 15 -7.75 12.32 11.64
C GLY A 15 -9.04 11.73 11.04
N GLN A 16 -9.62 12.35 10.02
CA GLN A 16 -10.83 11.86 9.32
C GLN A 16 -10.56 10.56 8.57
N ILE A 17 -9.34 10.33 8.08
CA ILE A 17 -8.95 9.09 7.39
C ILE A 17 -9.28 7.85 8.24
N TYR A 18 -9.04 7.96 9.55
CA TYR A 18 -9.16 6.85 10.51
C TYR A 18 -10.53 6.76 11.18
N ILE A 19 -11.53 7.51 10.71
CA ILE A 19 -12.92 7.37 11.16
C ILE A 19 -13.60 6.32 10.28
N ILE A 20 -13.50 5.06 10.68
CA ILE A 20 -14.13 3.92 9.99
C ILE A 20 -14.71 2.93 11.00
N ASN A 21 -15.76 2.20 10.58
CA ASN A 21 -16.33 1.12 11.39
C ASN A 21 -15.27 0.06 11.73
N GLY A 22 -14.98 -0.07 13.02
CA GLY A 22 -13.99 -0.98 13.59
C GLY A 22 -12.83 -0.28 14.32
N ILE A 23 -12.65 1.03 14.11
CA ILE A 23 -11.68 1.86 14.85
C ILE A 23 -12.47 2.77 15.80
N ASN A 24 -12.24 2.66 17.11
CA ASN A 24 -12.91 3.53 18.10
C ASN A 24 -12.06 4.74 18.49
N ARG A 25 -10.73 4.60 18.39
CA ARG A 25 -9.75 5.57 18.84
C ARG A 25 -8.55 5.50 17.92
N LYS A 26 -7.96 6.67 17.74
CA LYS A 26 -6.70 6.88 17.05
C LYS A 26 -5.85 7.82 17.90
N ASP A 27 -4.56 7.51 18.00
CA ASP A 27 -3.56 8.40 18.54
C ASP A 27 -2.72 8.90 17.37
N LEU A 28 -2.76 10.20 17.12
CA LEU A 28 -2.11 10.85 15.99
C LEU A 28 -1.02 11.78 16.52
N PHE A 29 0.21 11.60 16.02
CA PHE A 29 1.33 12.47 16.30
C PHE A 29 1.93 12.96 14.98
N SER A 30 1.91 14.28 14.78
CA SER A 30 2.44 14.94 13.60
C SER A 30 3.64 15.81 13.93
N GLU A 31 4.64 15.78 13.06
CA GLU A 31 5.82 16.64 13.13
C GLU A 31 6.14 17.24 11.76
N CYS A 32 6.64 18.48 11.77
CA CYS A 32 7.14 19.12 10.56
C CYS A 32 8.62 18.75 10.39
N GLU A 33 8.95 17.90 9.42
CA GLU A 33 10.34 17.55 9.11
C GLU A 33 11.04 18.67 8.31
N SER A 34 10.31 19.35 7.42
CA SER A 34 10.75 20.53 6.67
C SER A 34 9.54 21.35 6.20
N ASP A 35 9.76 22.54 5.61
CA ASP A 35 8.68 23.33 4.96
C ASP A 35 7.97 22.56 3.82
N ASN A 36 8.61 21.50 3.32
CA ASN A 36 8.09 20.64 2.27
C ASN A 36 7.49 19.34 2.79
N ILE A 37 7.74 18.93 4.04
CA ILE A 37 7.42 17.59 4.53
C ILE A 37 6.77 17.64 5.91
N LYS A 38 5.56 17.09 6.00
CA LYS A 38 4.90 16.73 7.26
C LYS A 38 4.96 15.22 7.44
N LYS A 39 5.41 14.74 8.59
CA LYS A 39 5.37 13.33 8.95
C LYS A 39 4.33 13.10 10.03
N THR A 40 3.60 12.01 9.91
CA THR A 40 2.62 11.61 10.92
C THR A 40 2.78 10.14 11.25
N THR A 41 2.71 9.84 12.55
CA THR A 41 2.62 8.48 13.08
C THR A 41 1.24 8.29 13.72
N ILE A 42 0.61 7.14 13.47
CA ILE A 42 -0.76 6.86 13.89
C ILE A 42 -0.84 5.48 14.55
N ASN A 43 -1.37 5.41 15.76
CA ASN A 43 -1.85 4.16 16.35
C ASN A 43 -3.38 4.11 16.29
N ILE A 44 -3.93 2.95 15.98
CA ILE A 44 -5.38 2.74 15.88
C ILE A 44 -5.81 1.62 16.82
N TYR A 45 -7.01 1.77 17.39
CA TYR A 45 -7.53 0.89 18.42
C TYR A 45 -8.95 0.42 18.09
N ASP A 46 -9.23 -0.83 18.46
CA ASP A 46 -10.57 -1.42 18.33
C ASP A 46 -11.50 -0.98 19.47
N ASN A 47 -12.77 -1.37 19.41
CA ASN A 47 -13.79 -1.03 20.43
C ASN A 47 -13.41 -1.42 21.87
N SER A 48 -12.53 -2.41 22.03
CA SER A 48 -12.03 -2.89 23.33
C SER A 48 -10.72 -2.19 23.74
N SER A 49 -10.30 -1.16 23.00
CA SER A 49 -9.03 -0.43 23.18
C SER A 49 -7.78 -1.27 22.93
N ASN A 50 -7.89 -2.37 22.20
CA ASN A 50 -6.72 -3.13 21.74
C ASN A 50 -6.07 -2.41 20.57
N LYS A 51 -4.75 -2.26 20.61
CA LYS A 51 -3.97 -1.71 19.49
C LYS A 51 -4.07 -2.65 18.29
N MET A 52 -4.45 -2.12 17.13
CA MET A 52 -4.69 -2.92 15.93
C MET A 52 -3.46 -3.04 15.02
N ASN A 53 -2.58 -2.05 15.06
CA ASN A 53 -1.36 -1.99 14.26
C ASN A 53 -0.13 -2.49 15.06
N LEU A 54 0.72 -3.29 14.40
CA LEU A 54 1.92 -3.88 15.02
C LEU A 54 2.93 -2.77 15.39
N ALA A 55 3.22 -1.90 14.43
CA ALA A 55 4.01 -0.69 14.59
C ALA A 55 3.17 0.53 14.18
N PRO A 56 3.46 1.75 14.69
CA PRO A 56 2.77 2.96 14.25
C PRO A 56 2.65 3.03 12.73
N ILE A 57 1.46 3.36 12.23
CA ILE A 57 1.26 3.63 10.81
C ILE A 57 2.03 4.91 10.51
N GLU A 58 2.86 4.89 9.47
CA GLU A 58 3.69 6.03 9.11
C GLU A 58 3.28 6.60 7.75
N ARG A 59 3.12 7.92 7.71
CA ARG A 59 2.81 8.70 6.52
C ARG A 59 3.75 9.90 6.43
N LYS A 60 4.20 10.21 5.22
CA LYS A 60 4.83 11.49 4.91
C LYS A 60 4.00 12.21 3.86
N TYR A 61 3.81 13.51 4.06
CA TYR A 61 3.06 14.37 3.16
C TYR A 61 4.02 15.40 2.60
N HIS A 62 4.21 15.36 1.30
CA HIS A 62 5.13 16.22 0.58
C HIS A 62 4.34 17.31 -0.13
N LYS A 63 4.71 18.57 0.08
CA LYS A 63 4.14 19.71 -0.65
C LYS A 63 4.52 19.63 -2.13
N VAL A 64 5.77 19.28 -2.40
CA VAL A 64 6.35 19.07 -3.74
C VAL A 64 7.26 17.85 -3.70
N LEU A 65 6.97 16.85 -4.53
CA LEU A 65 7.80 15.67 -4.76
C LEU A 65 7.62 15.21 -6.22
N GLY A 66 8.69 14.64 -6.79
CA GLY A 66 8.65 14.02 -8.11
C GLY A 66 7.60 12.91 -8.20
N LEU A 67 6.77 12.98 -9.23
CA LEU A 67 5.69 12.04 -9.47
C LEU A 67 6.23 10.75 -10.09
N ARG A 68 5.66 9.61 -9.69
CA ARG A 68 5.96 8.31 -10.27
C ARG A 68 5.12 8.03 -11.51
N SER A 69 3.96 8.67 -11.64
CA SER A 69 3.06 8.48 -12.78
C SER A 69 3.49 9.15 -14.08
N PHE A 70 4.19 10.29 -14.02
CA PHE A 70 4.70 11.01 -15.18
C PHE A 70 5.84 11.96 -14.77
N THR A 71 6.55 12.51 -15.76
CA THR A 71 7.63 13.49 -15.50
C THR A 71 7.05 14.80 -14.99
N GLY A 72 7.34 15.14 -13.74
CA GLY A 72 6.92 16.38 -13.11
C GLY A 72 6.89 16.24 -11.59
N ASP A 73 6.53 17.32 -10.91
CA ASP A 73 6.40 17.36 -9.46
C ASP A 73 4.96 17.69 -9.04
N GLY A 74 4.58 17.25 -7.84
CA GLY A 74 3.28 17.59 -7.26
C GLY A 74 3.20 17.26 -5.77
N LYS A 75 2.02 17.44 -5.20
CA LYS A 75 1.76 17.14 -3.78
C LYS A 75 1.51 15.65 -3.60
N VAL A 76 2.31 14.99 -2.75
CA VAL A 76 2.36 13.52 -2.66
C VAL A 76 2.15 13.03 -1.24
N ALA A 77 1.27 12.04 -1.08
CA ALA A 77 1.13 11.30 0.17
C ALA A 77 1.96 10.01 0.07
N GLU A 78 3.04 9.91 0.83
CA GLU A 78 3.91 8.76 0.88
C GLU A 78 3.54 7.83 2.04
N HIS A 79 3.20 6.57 1.74
CA HIS A 79 2.92 5.56 2.76
C HIS A 79 4.19 4.79 3.09
N LYS A 80 4.72 4.97 4.31
CA LYS A 80 5.97 4.34 4.75
C LYS A 80 5.75 3.00 5.43
N LEU A 81 4.81 2.93 6.36
CA LEU A 81 4.56 1.72 7.14
C LEU A 81 3.07 1.53 7.41
N PHE A 82 2.58 0.31 7.21
CA PHE A 82 1.23 -0.09 7.62
C PHE A 82 1.16 -1.61 7.81
N VAL A 83 1.14 -2.06 9.06
CA VAL A 83 1.04 -3.48 9.41
C VAL A 83 0.01 -3.65 10.52
N LEU A 84 -0.99 -4.50 10.29
CA LEU A 84 -1.97 -4.91 11.30
C LEU A 84 -1.52 -6.21 12.00
N TYR A 85 -1.88 -6.40 13.27
CA TYR A 85 -1.82 -7.71 13.90
C TYR A 85 -2.75 -8.70 13.19
N ASP A 86 -2.39 -9.99 13.21
CA ASP A 86 -3.06 -11.03 12.43
C ASP A 86 -4.56 -11.16 12.73
N ASN A 87 -4.96 -11.01 13.99
CA ASN A 87 -6.36 -11.04 14.42
C ASN A 87 -7.21 -9.88 13.87
N PHE A 88 -6.60 -8.83 13.33
CA PHE A 88 -7.31 -7.72 12.67
C PHE A 88 -7.18 -7.76 11.14
N ARG A 89 -6.41 -8.70 10.57
CA ARG A 89 -6.31 -8.88 9.11
C ARG A 89 -7.58 -9.55 8.59
N GLY A 90 -7.87 -9.37 7.30
CA GLY A 90 -9.06 -9.96 6.67
C GLY A 90 -10.40 -9.24 6.94
N HIS A 91 -10.47 -8.35 7.93
CA HIS A 91 -11.69 -7.59 8.27
C HIS A 91 -11.92 -6.33 7.40
N GLY A 92 -11.14 -6.16 6.33
CA GLY A 92 -11.30 -5.05 5.38
C GLY A 92 -10.88 -3.67 5.89
N ILE A 93 -10.23 -3.57 7.06
CA ILE A 93 -9.77 -2.31 7.66
C ILE A 93 -8.88 -1.50 6.70
N ALA A 94 -7.83 -2.11 6.16
CA ALA A 94 -6.91 -1.45 5.23
C ALA A 94 -7.65 -0.91 3.99
N LYS A 95 -8.61 -1.66 3.46
CA LYS A 95 -9.42 -1.23 2.31
C LYS A 95 -10.31 -0.02 2.66
N LYS A 96 -10.90 0.01 3.86
CA LYS A 96 -11.74 1.13 4.31
C LYS A 96 -10.90 2.39 4.55
N LEU A 97 -9.76 2.26 5.25
CA LEU A 97 -8.80 3.35 5.44
C LEU A 97 -8.37 3.91 4.08
N HIS A 98 -7.99 3.03 3.15
CA HIS A 98 -7.54 3.46 1.84
C HIS A 98 -8.61 4.24 1.05
N ARG A 99 -9.89 3.92 1.21
CA ARG A 99 -10.97 4.71 0.59
C ARG A 99 -11.04 6.12 1.18
N ASN A 100 -10.91 6.25 2.50
CA ASN A 100 -10.91 7.57 3.15
C ASN A 100 -9.63 8.35 2.78
N GLU A 101 -8.47 7.71 2.71
CA GLU A 101 -7.21 8.29 2.21
C GLU A 101 -7.43 8.94 0.85
N MET A 102 -8.01 8.20 -0.12
CA MET A 102 -8.30 8.72 -1.46
C MET A 102 -9.16 10.00 -1.42
N HIS A 103 -10.21 10.02 -0.61
CA HIS A 103 -11.11 11.17 -0.52
C HIS A 103 -10.44 12.39 0.13
N ILE A 104 -9.79 12.19 1.28
CA ILE A 104 -9.15 13.27 2.03
C ILE A 104 -7.98 13.86 1.27
N TYR A 105 -7.17 13.02 0.62
CA TYR A 105 -6.03 13.48 -0.15
C TYR A 105 -6.46 14.27 -1.39
N ALA A 106 -7.48 13.82 -2.11
CA ALA A 106 -8.03 14.56 -3.25
C ALA A 106 -8.57 15.94 -2.83
N ASN A 107 -9.27 16.03 -1.69
CA ASN A 107 -9.75 17.32 -1.15
C ASN A 107 -8.63 18.25 -0.66
N ASN A 108 -7.42 17.73 -0.50
CA ASN A 108 -6.23 18.47 -0.06
C ASN A 108 -5.22 18.65 -1.21
N ASP A 109 -5.66 18.58 -2.47
CA ASP A 109 -4.84 18.79 -3.68
C ASP A 109 -3.65 17.85 -3.83
N PHE A 110 -3.66 16.69 -3.15
CA PHE A 110 -2.68 15.65 -3.44
C PHE A 110 -3.00 15.03 -4.79
N VAL A 111 -1.97 14.84 -5.60
CA VAL A 111 -2.09 14.30 -6.97
C VAL A 111 -1.70 12.82 -7.04
N GLU A 112 -0.96 12.34 -6.04
CA GLU A 112 -0.45 10.97 -6.04
C GLU A 112 -0.24 10.42 -4.62
N ILE A 113 -0.49 9.11 -4.47
CA ILE A 113 -0.03 8.32 -3.33
C ILE A 113 1.17 7.50 -3.80
N GLN A 114 2.29 7.55 -3.07
CA GLN A 114 3.48 6.74 -3.35
C GLN A 114 3.76 5.78 -2.19
N LEU A 115 4.26 4.58 -2.52
CA LEU A 115 4.70 3.61 -1.50
C LEU A 115 5.74 2.66 -2.06
N ASP A 116 6.52 2.06 -1.16
CA ASP A 116 7.43 0.97 -1.50
C ASP A 116 6.88 -0.30 -0.86
N ALA A 117 6.27 -1.15 -1.70
CA ALA A 117 5.59 -2.34 -1.24
C ALA A 117 6.59 -3.48 -1.01
N ALA A 118 6.60 -4.05 0.19
CA ALA A 118 7.15 -5.40 0.37
C ALA A 118 6.41 -6.38 -0.55
N TRP A 119 7.10 -7.41 -1.04
CA TRP A 119 6.59 -8.33 -2.07
C TRP A 119 5.24 -8.98 -1.72
N ASP A 120 5.04 -9.38 -0.46
CA ASP A 120 3.77 -9.90 0.03
C ASP A 120 2.63 -8.85 0.02
N GLY A 121 2.99 -7.59 0.19
CA GLY A 121 2.11 -6.42 0.07
C GLY A 121 1.80 -5.99 -1.37
N VAL A 122 2.66 -6.27 -2.35
CA VAL A 122 2.49 -5.80 -3.74
C VAL A 122 1.16 -6.21 -4.33
N LEU A 123 0.75 -7.47 -4.13
CA LEU A 123 -0.53 -7.98 -4.63
C LEU A 123 -1.73 -7.33 -3.95
N VAL A 124 -1.58 -6.92 -2.69
CA VAL A 124 -2.61 -6.20 -1.94
C VAL A 124 -2.75 -4.78 -2.48
N TRP A 125 -1.66 -4.06 -2.65
CA TRP A 125 -1.65 -2.70 -3.19
C TRP A 125 -2.14 -2.66 -4.64
N LYS A 126 -1.76 -3.65 -5.46
CA LYS A 126 -2.28 -3.79 -6.83
C LYS A 126 -3.81 -3.92 -6.85
N LYS A 127 -4.39 -4.72 -5.94
CA LYS A 127 -5.86 -4.87 -5.80
C LYS A 127 -6.55 -3.59 -5.31
N LEU A 128 -5.82 -2.70 -4.64
CA LEU A 128 -6.29 -1.36 -4.27
C LEU A 128 -6.10 -0.35 -5.41
N GLY A 129 -5.65 -0.80 -6.59
CA GLY A 129 -5.50 0.02 -7.78
C GLY A 129 -4.25 0.88 -7.78
N PHE A 130 -3.19 0.42 -7.10
CA PHE A 130 -1.85 0.95 -7.33
C PHE A 130 -1.26 0.40 -8.63
N GLU A 131 -0.36 1.16 -9.22
CA GLU A 131 0.41 0.86 -10.40
C GLU A 131 1.88 0.67 -10.02
N TYR A 132 2.59 -0.17 -10.77
CA TYR A 132 4.03 -0.33 -10.60
C TYR A 132 4.73 0.92 -11.14
N TYR A 133 5.72 1.44 -10.42
CA TYR A 133 6.51 2.56 -10.93
C TYR A 133 7.29 2.15 -12.19
N LYS A 134 7.89 0.96 -12.17
CA LYS A 134 8.63 0.41 -13.32
C LYS A 134 8.03 -0.90 -13.76
N LYS A 135 7.90 -1.06 -15.09
CA LYS A 135 7.48 -2.33 -15.71
C LYS A 135 8.42 -3.49 -15.38
N GLN A 136 9.70 -3.21 -15.14
CA GLN A 136 10.69 -4.22 -14.75
C GLN A 136 10.33 -4.89 -13.42
N ASP A 137 9.78 -4.14 -12.47
CA ASP A 137 9.38 -4.69 -11.16
C ASP A 137 8.20 -5.66 -11.31
N GLU A 138 7.24 -5.34 -12.18
CA GLU A 138 6.14 -6.24 -12.52
C GLU A 138 6.65 -7.52 -13.21
N ASN A 139 7.59 -7.39 -14.16
CA ASN A 139 8.18 -8.53 -14.85
C ASN A 139 8.93 -9.45 -13.88
N ALA A 140 9.68 -8.87 -12.92
CA ALA A 140 10.38 -9.64 -11.89
C ALA A 140 9.40 -10.40 -11.00
N LEU A 141 8.31 -9.75 -10.55
CA LEU A 141 7.27 -10.39 -9.76
C LEU A 141 6.57 -11.52 -10.54
N TYR A 142 6.31 -11.30 -11.83
CA TYR A 142 5.72 -12.29 -12.71
C TYR A 142 6.64 -13.51 -12.93
N ALA A 143 7.96 -13.30 -13.06
CA ALA A 143 8.93 -14.38 -13.17
C ALA A 143 8.96 -15.26 -11.91
N VAL A 144 8.94 -14.65 -10.73
CA VAL A 144 8.88 -15.39 -9.47
C VAL A 144 7.54 -16.09 -9.27
N TRP A 145 6.43 -15.44 -9.64
CA TRP A 145 5.12 -16.11 -9.67
C TRP A 145 5.13 -17.33 -10.58
N THR A 146 5.74 -17.23 -11.76
CA THR A 146 5.85 -18.34 -12.72
C THR A 146 6.62 -19.51 -12.11
N ASN A 147 7.75 -19.24 -11.43
CA ASN A 147 8.54 -20.25 -10.74
C ASN A 147 7.73 -20.96 -9.63
N TYR A 148 7.05 -20.17 -8.78
CA TYR A 148 6.13 -20.69 -7.78
C TYR A 148 5.01 -21.54 -8.41
N PHE A 149 4.40 -21.05 -9.48
CA PHE A 149 3.26 -21.70 -10.10
C PHE A 149 3.64 -23.04 -10.73
N LEU A 150 4.82 -23.12 -11.34
CA LEU A 150 5.35 -24.36 -11.89
C LEU A 150 5.72 -25.37 -10.80
N ASN A 151 6.44 -24.93 -9.78
CA ASN A 151 7.11 -25.85 -8.84
C ASN A 151 6.30 -26.14 -7.57
N ASP A 152 5.59 -25.14 -7.04
CA ASP A 152 4.99 -25.21 -5.70
C ASP A 152 3.46 -25.24 -5.71
N TYR A 153 2.80 -24.71 -6.76
CA TYR A 153 1.34 -24.70 -6.83
C TYR A 153 0.78 -26.11 -6.99
N THR A 154 0.19 -26.67 -5.95
CA THR A 154 -0.49 -27.96 -5.97
C THR A 154 -1.94 -27.78 -6.40
N GLY A 155 -2.34 -28.33 -7.54
CA GLY A 155 -3.74 -28.23 -7.98
C GLY A 155 -3.97 -28.37 -9.48
N LEU A 156 -2.90 -28.40 -10.28
CA LEU A 156 -2.97 -28.54 -11.74
C LEU A 156 -1.82 -29.39 -12.26
N SER A 157 -2.03 -30.05 -13.40
CA SER A 157 -0.96 -30.75 -14.10
C SER A 157 0.07 -29.75 -14.65
N PHE A 158 1.28 -30.22 -14.95
CA PHE A 158 2.33 -29.37 -15.54
C PHE A 158 1.87 -28.71 -16.85
N ASN A 159 1.17 -29.45 -17.72
CA ASN A 159 0.67 -28.93 -18.99
C ASN A 159 -0.40 -27.85 -18.80
N ASP A 160 -1.30 -28.02 -17.82
CA ASP A 160 -2.30 -26.99 -17.49
C ASP A 160 -1.65 -25.72 -16.95
N LYS A 161 -0.59 -25.87 -16.14
CA LYS A 161 0.18 -24.74 -15.64
C LYS A 161 0.84 -23.96 -16.78
N LEU A 162 1.47 -24.64 -17.73
CA LEU A 162 2.06 -24.00 -18.92
C LEU A 162 1.01 -23.25 -19.75
N SER A 163 -0.17 -23.84 -19.94
CA SER A 163 -1.30 -23.21 -20.66
C SER A 163 -1.79 -21.93 -19.95
N ILE A 164 -1.81 -21.93 -18.61
CA ILE A 164 -2.17 -20.74 -17.84
C ILE A 164 -1.08 -19.67 -17.93
N ILE A 165 0.19 -20.04 -17.82
CA ILE A 165 1.32 -19.10 -17.91
C ILE A 165 1.31 -18.42 -19.27
N SER A 166 1.17 -19.17 -20.37
CA SER A 166 1.15 -18.61 -21.72
C SER A 166 -0.04 -17.68 -21.97
N LYS A 167 -1.15 -17.84 -21.24
CA LYS A 167 -2.33 -16.97 -21.33
C LYS A 167 -2.13 -15.61 -20.65
N TYR A 168 -1.31 -15.53 -19.61
CA TYR A 168 -1.16 -14.32 -18.80
C TYR A 168 0.28 -13.83 -18.86
N MET A 169 0.55 -12.72 -19.54
CA MET A 169 1.92 -12.24 -19.79
C MET A 169 2.48 -11.30 -18.70
N THR A 170 1.65 -10.90 -17.74
CA THR A 170 2.02 -9.94 -16.68
C THR A 170 1.35 -10.30 -15.36
N MET A 171 1.96 -9.89 -14.24
CA MET A 171 1.37 -10.15 -12.92
C MET A 171 -0.01 -9.53 -12.77
N SER A 172 -0.24 -8.34 -13.32
CA SER A 172 -1.55 -7.68 -13.30
C SER A 172 -2.65 -8.47 -14.01
N SER A 173 -2.30 -9.32 -14.98
CA SER A 173 -3.26 -10.13 -15.74
C SER A 173 -3.62 -11.46 -15.07
N VAL A 174 -2.83 -11.90 -14.07
CA VAL A 174 -3.04 -13.22 -13.44
C VAL A 174 -4.31 -13.20 -12.58
N PRO A 175 -5.26 -14.15 -12.79
CA PRO A 175 -6.48 -14.25 -12.00
C PRO A 175 -6.22 -14.47 -10.52
N LYS A 176 -7.06 -13.88 -9.68
CA LYS A 176 -6.95 -13.96 -8.20
C LYS A 176 -6.79 -15.39 -7.68
N LYS A 177 -7.49 -16.37 -8.25
CA LYS A 177 -7.41 -17.79 -7.85
C LYS A 177 -6.00 -18.39 -7.92
N TYR A 178 -5.12 -17.83 -8.75
CA TYR A 178 -3.73 -18.28 -8.89
C TYR A 178 -2.71 -17.40 -8.14
N THR A 179 -3.18 -16.39 -7.40
CA THR A 179 -2.31 -15.43 -6.67
C THR A 179 -2.55 -15.41 -5.16
N ASN A 180 -3.63 -16.04 -4.67
CA ASN A 180 -3.98 -16.04 -3.25
C ASN A 180 -2.90 -16.73 -2.41
N ASP A 181 -2.48 -17.92 -2.82
CA ASP A 181 -1.49 -18.72 -2.08
C ASP A 181 -0.06 -18.21 -2.33
N PHE A 182 0.16 -17.59 -3.48
CA PHE A 182 1.44 -16.98 -3.85
C PHE A 182 1.87 -15.89 -2.86
N GLY A 183 0.97 -15.01 -2.42
CA GLY A 183 1.31 -13.96 -1.45
C GLY A 183 1.79 -14.52 -0.10
N ARG A 184 1.18 -15.62 0.37
CA ARG A 184 1.62 -16.31 1.58
C ARG A 184 2.95 -17.03 1.36
N TRP A 185 3.11 -17.70 0.22
CA TRP A 185 4.37 -18.34 -0.16
C TRP A 185 5.53 -17.33 -0.23
N LEU A 186 5.30 -16.14 -0.79
CA LEU A 186 6.29 -15.06 -0.85
C LEU A 186 6.75 -14.60 0.53
N HIS A 187 5.79 -14.39 1.44
CA HIS A 187 6.09 -13.99 2.82
C HIS A 187 7.03 -15.00 3.50
N ASN A 188 6.79 -16.29 3.30
CA ASN A 188 7.57 -17.36 3.93
C ASN A 188 8.95 -17.60 3.29
N ASN A 189 9.13 -17.28 2.01
CA ASN A 189 10.39 -17.48 1.28
C ASN A 189 11.30 -16.24 1.27
N ASN A 190 10.95 -15.22 2.07
CA ASN A 190 11.79 -14.13 2.54
C ASN A 190 12.59 -13.39 1.44
N HIS A 191 11.89 -12.96 0.40
CA HIS A 191 12.47 -12.04 -0.59
C HIS A 191 12.46 -10.61 -0.04
N ASN A 192 13.62 -10.12 0.42
CA ASN A 192 13.84 -8.77 0.97
C ASN A 192 13.74 -7.62 -0.08
N PHE A 193 12.95 -7.81 -1.15
CA PHE A 193 12.77 -6.80 -2.18
C PHE A 193 11.57 -5.91 -1.86
N VAL A 194 11.70 -4.63 -2.19
CA VAL A 194 10.61 -3.65 -2.17
C VAL A 194 10.33 -3.20 -3.60
N VAL A 195 9.05 -3.04 -3.92
CA VAL A 195 8.58 -2.63 -5.24
C VAL A 195 7.97 -1.24 -5.13
N PRO A 196 8.58 -0.22 -5.76
CA PRO A 196 8.00 1.11 -5.81
C PRO A 196 6.68 1.10 -6.59
N MET A 197 5.62 1.58 -5.96
CA MET A 197 4.29 1.70 -6.53
C MET A 197 3.74 3.11 -6.36
N TYR A 198 2.72 3.43 -7.14
CA TYR A 198 2.01 4.70 -7.02
C TYR A 198 0.52 4.55 -7.33
N LYS A 199 -0.27 5.53 -6.95
CA LYS A 199 -1.68 5.63 -7.33
C LYS A 199 -2.01 7.10 -7.57
N ARG A 200 -2.49 7.42 -8.78
CA ARG A 200 -2.95 8.77 -9.11
C ARG A 200 -4.24 9.11 -8.36
N LEU A 201 -4.33 10.35 -7.92
CA LEU A 201 -5.52 10.97 -7.35
C LEU A 201 -6.08 11.89 -8.43
N GLY A 202 -7.22 11.52 -9.00
CA GLY A 202 -7.88 12.20 -10.10
C GLY A 202 -9.37 11.86 -10.12
#